data_AF-A0A9W7KN05-F1
#
_entry.id   AF-A0A9W7KN05-F1
#
_cell.length_a   1.000
_cell.length_b   1.000
_cell.length_c   1.000
_cell.angle_alpha   90.00
_cell.angle_beta   90.00
_cell.angle_gamma   90.00
#
_symmetry.space_group_name_H-M   'P 1'
#
loop_
_entity.id
_entity.type
_entity.pdbx_description
1 polymer ?
#
loop_
_entity_poly.entity_id
_entity_poly.type
_entity_poly.pdbx_seq_one_letter_code
_entity_poly.pdbx_strand_id
1 'polypeptide(L)'
;MKAMKIGVGLAMGAAIAVVGVVLFAGPKAGADPTDAAQVAQGKAVYAEQCASCHGARLEGQPEWQSRKPDGRLPAPPHDASGHTWHHPDADLFNITRQGVVEFAPPGYESDMPAFGGVLSDAEIWAVLAFIKSSWPAEIRRRHAALSERAKK
;
A
#
# COMPACT_ATOMS: atom_id res chain seq x y z
N MET A 1 59.56 -56.21 0.49
CA MET A 1 60.33 -55.32 -0.39
C MET A 1 59.41 -54.76 -1.49
N LYS A 2 58.95 -53.53 -1.33
CA LYS A 2 58.75 -52.50 -2.38
C LYS A 2 57.98 -51.34 -1.74
N ALA A 3 58.68 -50.24 -1.53
CA ALA A 3 58.09 -48.95 -1.22
C ALA A 3 57.50 -48.36 -2.50
N MET A 4 56.33 -47.72 -2.41
CA MET A 4 55.86 -46.77 -3.41
C MET A 4 55.19 -45.61 -2.67
N LYS A 5 55.86 -44.46 -2.69
CA LYS A 5 55.30 -43.15 -2.32
C LYS A 5 54.73 -42.53 -3.60
N ILE A 6 53.50 -42.02 -3.59
CA ILE A 6 52.89 -40.97 -4.44
C ILE A 6 51.53 -40.71 -3.77
N GLY A 7 51.00 -39.52 -3.53
CA GLY A 7 51.37 -38.15 -3.86
C GLY A 7 50.22 -37.25 -3.36
N VAL A 8 50.55 -36.08 -2.86
CA VAL A 8 49.58 -35.04 -2.45
C VAL A 8 48.80 -34.59 -3.68
N GLY A 9 47.47 -34.68 -3.63
CA GLY A 9 46.57 -34.14 -4.64
C GLY A 9 45.37 -33.50 -3.95
N LEU A 10 45.58 -32.30 -3.38
CA LEU A 10 44.51 -31.48 -2.84
C LEU A 10 43.76 -30.84 -4.02
N ALA A 11 42.73 -31.49 -4.53
CA ALA A 11 41.81 -30.87 -5.48
C ALA A 11 40.81 -30.01 -4.70
N MET A 12 41.15 -28.73 -4.47
CA MET A 12 40.18 -27.73 -4.07
C MET A 12 39.22 -27.49 -5.24
N GLY A 13 38.03 -28.08 -5.15
CA GLY A 13 36.90 -27.71 -6.01
C GLY A 13 36.49 -26.27 -5.70
N ALA A 14 36.56 -25.39 -6.69
CA ALA A 14 36.04 -24.04 -6.59
C ALA A 14 34.51 -24.10 -6.55
N ALA A 15 33.93 -23.92 -5.36
CA ALA A 15 32.50 -23.65 -5.23
C ALA A 15 32.22 -22.21 -5.69
N ILE A 16 31.69 -22.05 -6.89
CA ILE A 16 31.17 -20.77 -7.36
C ILE A 16 29.85 -20.53 -6.63
N ALA A 17 29.90 -19.79 -5.52
CA ALA A 17 28.70 -19.25 -4.89
C ALA A 17 28.19 -18.09 -5.78
N VAL A 18 27.13 -18.35 -6.54
CA VAL A 18 26.35 -17.28 -7.18
C VAL A 18 25.57 -16.58 -6.07
N VAL A 19 26.18 -15.55 -5.47
CA VAL A 19 25.48 -14.64 -4.58
C VAL A 19 24.57 -13.79 -5.46
N GLY A 20 23.30 -14.17 -5.52
CA GLY A 20 22.26 -13.34 -6.10
C GLY A 20 22.19 -12.03 -5.33
N VAL A 21 22.59 -10.93 -5.96
CA VAL A 21 22.42 -9.59 -5.41
C VAL A 21 20.93 -9.27 -5.40
N VAL A 22 20.26 -9.51 -4.28
CA VAL A 22 18.94 -8.95 -4.02
C VAL A 22 19.15 -7.48 -3.72
N LEU A 23 18.95 -6.62 -4.72
CA LEU A 23 18.89 -5.18 -4.51
C LEU A 23 17.63 -4.88 -3.69
N PHE A 24 17.79 -4.77 -2.37
CA PHE A 24 16.77 -4.19 -1.51
C PHE A 24 16.67 -2.70 -1.82
N ALA A 25 15.81 -2.34 -2.76
CA ALA A 25 15.34 -0.97 -2.89
C ALA A 25 14.62 -0.61 -1.58
N GLY A 26 15.07 0.46 -0.92
CA GLY A 26 14.41 0.98 0.28
C GLY A 26 12.94 1.33 0.00
N PRO A 27 12.12 1.50 1.04
CA PRO A 27 10.70 1.78 0.87
C PRO A 27 10.51 3.04 0.00
N LYS A 28 9.88 2.86 -1.16
CA LYS A 28 9.52 3.94 -2.06
C LYS A 28 8.45 4.79 -1.36
N ALA A 29 8.76 6.05 -1.10
CA ALA A 29 7.77 6.99 -0.60
C ALA A 29 6.75 7.32 -1.70
N GLY A 30 5.47 7.25 -1.38
CA GLY A 30 4.37 7.63 -2.27
C GLY A 30 3.71 6.46 -3.00
N ALA A 31 2.46 6.69 -3.40
CA ALA A 31 1.63 5.76 -4.15
C ALA A 31 1.85 5.90 -5.67
N ASP A 32 2.51 4.93 -6.28
CA ASP A 32 2.76 4.84 -7.73
C ASP A 32 1.81 3.81 -8.37
N PRO A 33 0.72 4.26 -9.04
CA PRO A 33 -0.25 3.35 -9.65
C PRO A 33 0.28 2.66 -10.91
N THR A 34 1.51 2.96 -11.35
CA THR A 34 2.15 2.36 -12.53
C THR A 34 3.22 1.34 -12.16
N ASP A 35 3.61 1.28 -10.88
CA ASP A 35 4.51 0.25 -10.36
C ASP A 35 3.71 -1.03 -10.07
N ALA A 36 3.84 -2.02 -10.96
CA ALA A 36 3.11 -3.28 -10.87
C ALA A 36 3.38 -4.06 -9.58
N ALA A 37 4.60 -3.97 -9.03
CA ALA A 37 4.95 -4.66 -7.79
C ALA A 37 4.29 -3.98 -6.59
N GLN A 38 4.33 -2.65 -6.53
CA GLN A 38 3.68 -1.88 -5.47
C GLN A 38 2.15 -2.07 -5.50
N VAL A 39 1.54 -2.05 -6.70
CA VAL A 39 0.11 -2.31 -6.88
C VAL A 39 -0.27 -3.74 -6.47
N ALA A 40 0.55 -4.74 -6.81
CA ALA A 40 0.28 -6.13 -6.42
C ALA A 40 0.35 -6.34 -4.90
N GLN A 41 1.36 -5.77 -4.24
CA GLN A 41 1.46 -5.75 -2.78
C GLN A 41 0.25 -5.04 -2.16
N GLY A 42 -0.11 -3.87 -2.69
CA GLY A 42 -1.24 -3.08 -2.23
C GLY A 42 -2.57 -3.81 -2.32
N LYS A 43 -2.77 -4.59 -3.39
CA LYS A 43 -3.97 -5.41 -3.57
C LYS A 43 -4.08 -6.50 -2.50
N ALA A 44 -2.97 -7.14 -2.13
CA ALA A 44 -2.96 -8.13 -1.06
C ALA A 44 -3.32 -7.50 0.29
N VAL A 45 -2.67 -6.38 0.64
CA VAL A 45 -2.97 -5.61 1.86
C VAL A 45 -4.44 -5.17 1.88
N TYR A 46 -4.95 -4.66 0.75
CA TYR A 46 -6.34 -4.21 0.63
C TYR A 46 -7.33 -5.34 0.93
N ALA A 47 -7.10 -6.52 0.36
CA ALA A 47 -7.99 -7.67 0.54
C ALA A 47 -8.07 -8.12 1.99
N GLU A 48 -6.95 -8.05 2.73
CA GLU A 48 -6.88 -8.48 4.13
C GLU A 48 -7.40 -7.42 5.10
N GLN A 49 -7.13 -6.13 4.84
CA GLN A 49 -7.31 -5.06 5.83
C GLN A 49 -8.47 -4.12 5.53
N CYS A 50 -8.88 -3.97 4.27
CA CYS A 50 -9.77 -2.90 3.84
C CYS A 50 -11.10 -3.42 3.24
N ALA A 51 -11.04 -4.54 2.53
CA ALA A 51 -12.15 -5.05 1.71
C ALA A 51 -13.40 -5.45 2.53
N SER A 52 -13.25 -5.76 3.83
CA SER A 52 -14.37 -6.11 4.71
C SER A 52 -15.40 -4.98 4.84
N CYS A 53 -14.94 -3.72 4.75
CA CYS A 53 -15.80 -2.54 4.81
C CYS A 53 -15.90 -1.84 3.45
N HIS A 54 -14.79 -1.67 2.74
CA HIS A 54 -14.75 -0.93 1.47
C HIS A 54 -15.11 -1.78 0.23
N GLY A 55 -15.39 -3.07 0.42
CA GLY A 55 -15.80 -3.99 -0.65
C GLY A 55 -14.62 -4.55 -1.45
N ALA A 56 -14.71 -5.81 -1.88
CA ALA A 56 -13.61 -6.47 -2.62
C ALA A 56 -13.30 -5.83 -3.99
N ARG A 57 -14.22 -5.03 -4.53
CA ARG A 57 -14.09 -4.31 -5.80
C ARG A 57 -14.04 -2.79 -5.59
N LEU A 58 -13.74 -2.32 -4.38
CA LEU A 58 -13.67 -0.89 -4.03
C LEU A 58 -15.03 -0.19 -4.04
N GLU A 59 -16.15 -0.93 -4.03
CA GLU A 59 -17.49 -0.39 -4.22
C GLU A 59 -18.08 0.30 -2.97
N GLY A 60 -17.43 0.16 -1.82
CA GLY A 60 -17.92 0.69 -0.55
C GLY A 60 -19.22 0.04 -0.08
N GLN A 61 -19.80 0.64 0.96
CA GLN A 61 -21.12 0.27 1.47
C GLN A 61 -22.23 1.05 0.75
N PRO A 62 -23.45 0.51 0.65
CA PRO A 62 -24.58 1.25 0.12
C PRO A 62 -24.87 2.50 0.96
N GLU A 63 -25.46 3.52 0.34
CA GLU A 63 -25.83 4.78 1.01
C GLU A 63 -24.66 5.45 1.78
N TRP A 64 -23.41 5.31 1.30
CA TRP A 64 -22.20 5.77 1.99
C TRP A 64 -22.16 7.28 2.29
N GLN A 65 -23.01 8.07 1.64
CA GLN A 65 -23.15 9.51 1.86
C GLN A 65 -24.17 9.86 2.95
N SER A 66 -24.95 8.89 3.42
CA SER A 66 -25.99 9.05 4.44
C SER A 66 -25.51 8.47 5.76
N ARG A 67 -25.70 9.23 6.85
CA ARG A 67 -25.36 8.74 8.19
C ARG A 67 -26.27 7.57 8.58
N LYS A 68 -25.67 6.56 9.21
CA LYS A 68 -26.37 5.46 9.88
C LYS A 68 -27.13 5.98 11.11
N PRO A 69 -28.03 5.17 11.73
CA PRO A 69 -28.72 5.55 12.96
C PRO A 69 -27.80 5.91 14.14
N ASP A 70 -26.57 5.36 14.16
CA ASP A 70 -25.53 5.67 15.16
C ASP A 70 -24.79 6.99 14.86
N GLY A 71 -25.16 7.69 13.79
CA GLY A 71 -24.53 8.94 13.35
C GLY A 71 -23.25 8.78 12.53
N ARG A 72 -22.69 7.57 12.36
CA ARG A 72 -21.46 7.35 11.59
C ARG A 72 -21.74 7.21 10.10
N LEU A 73 -20.74 7.49 9.26
CA LEU A 73 -20.82 7.26 7.82
C LEU A 73 -20.41 5.82 7.46
N PRO A 74 -21.11 5.15 6.54
CA PRO A 74 -20.65 3.89 5.96
C PRO A 74 -19.31 4.07 5.21
N ALA A 75 -18.60 2.98 4.97
CA ALA A 75 -17.33 3.01 4.24
C ALA A 75 -17.55 3.49 2.79
N PRO A 76 -16.88 4.56 2.33
CA PRO A 76 -17.05 5.06 0.96
C PRO A 76 -16.42 4.12 -0.07
N PRO A 77 -16.91 4.15 -1.33
CA PRO A 77 -16.19 3.55 -2.44
C PRO A 77 -14.82 4.20 -2.59
N HIS A 78 -13.86 3.38 -2.98
CA HIS A 78 -12.51 3.82 -3.36
C HIS A 78 -12.32 3.89 -4.87
N ASP A 79 -13.32 3.51 -5.66
CA ASP A 79 -13.32 3.68 -7.11
C ASP A 79 -13.69 5.12 -7.54
N ALA A 80 -13.98 5.33 -8.83
CA ALA A 80 -14.32 6.64 -9.39
C ALA A 80 -15.62 7.25 -8.85
N SER A 81 -16.51 6.46 -8.25
CA SER A 81 -17.79 6.92 -7.67
C SER A 81 -17.64 7.53 -6.27
N GLY A 82 -16.50 7.27 -5.63
CA GLY A 82 -16.20 7.76 -4.29
C GLY A 82 -15.56 9.14 -4.26
N HIS A 83 -15.13 9.54 -3.06
CA HIS A 83 -14.49 10.84 -2.83
C HIS A 83 -13.00 10.76 -2.48
N THR A 84 -12.43 9.56 -2.34
CA THR A 84 -11.03 9.37 -1.92
C THR A 84 -10.06 10.16 -2.78
N TRP A 85 -10.29 10.23 -4.09
CA TRP A 85 -9.40 10.93 -5.02
C TRP A 85 -9.43 12.47 -4.92
N HIS A 86 -10.29 13.04 -4.07
CA HIS A 86 -10.30 14.48 -3.78
C HIS A 86 -9.26 14.90 -2.72
N HIS A 87 -8.53 13.95 -2.14
CA HIS A 87 -7.52 14.21 -1.12
C HIS A 87 -6.13 13.93 -1.69
N PRO A 88 -5.10 14.74 -1.40
CA PRO A 88 -3.73 14.47 -1.85
C PRO A 88 -3.15 13.20 -1.21
N ASP A 89 -2.15 12.60 -1.87
CA ASP A 89 -1.49 11.35 -1.43
C ASP A 89 -1.04 11.41 0.05
N ALA A 90 -0.53 12.56 0.53
CA ALA A 90 -0.08 12.73 1.91
C ALA A 90 -1.23 12.68 2.94
N ASP A 91 -2.36 13.29 2.62
CA ASP A 91 -3.55 13.26 3.50
C ASP A 91 -4.12 11.85 3.56
N LEU A 92 -4.21 11.17 2.42
CA LEU A 92 -4.66 9.78 2.36
C LEU A 92 -3.76 8.86 3.19
N PHE A 93 -2.44 9.03 3.12
CA PHE A 93 -1.50 8.29 3.94
C PHE A 93 -1.73 8.57 5.43
N ASN A 94 -1.83 9.84 5.81
CA ASN A 94 -2.00 10.24 7.20
C ASN A 94 -3.34 9.79 7.79
N ILE A 95 -4.44 9.92 7.05
CA ILE A 95 -5.76 9.43 7.43
C ILE A 95 -5.73 7.92 7.64
N THR A 96 -5.09 7.17 6.73
CA THR A 96 -4.98 5.71 6.86
C THR A 96 -4.15 5.32 8.09
N ARG A 97 -3.03 6.01 8.31
CA ARG A 97 -2.10 5.70 9.40
C ARG A 97 -2.61 6.11 10.77
N GLN A 98 -3.19 7.30 10.88
CA GLN A 98 -3.53 7.94 12.15
C GLN A 98 -5.03 7.85 12.47
N GLY A 99 -5.85 7.45 11.49
CA GLY A 99 -7.30 7.38 11.60
C GLY A 99 -7.98 8.69 11.18
N VAL A 100 -9.25 8.58 10.74
CA VAL A 100 -10.04 9.72 10.26
C VAL A 100 -10.28 10.77 11.35
N VAL A 101 -10.45 10.32 12.60
CA VAL A 101 -10.83 11.18 13.74
C VAL A 101 -9.79 12.27 14.01
N GLU A 102 -8.50 12.00 13.76
CA GLU A 102 -7.41 12.98 13.95
C GLU A 102 -7.53 14.20 13.01
N PHE A 103 -8.21 14.05 11.88
CA PHE A 103 -8.37 15.10 10.87
C PHE A 103 -9.80 15.65 10.80
N ALA A 104 -10.67 15.25 11.73
CA ALA A 104 -12.08 15.59 11.74
C ALA A 104 -12.43 16.59 12.86
N PRO A 105 -13.58 17.28 12.78
CA PRO A 105 -14.04 18.16 13.85
C PRO A 105 -14.19 17.43 15.20
N PRO A 106 -14.09 18.15 16.34
CA PRO A 106 -14.29 17.57 17.66
C PRO A 106 -15.60 16.79 17.77
N GLY A 107 -15.53 15.57 18.31
CA GLY A 107 -16.68 14.68 18.47
C GLY A 107 -17.05 13.88 17.21
N TYR A 108 -16.26 13.94 16.14
CA TYR A 108 -16.44 13.05 15.00
C TYR A 108 -16.05 11.60 15.35
N GLU A 109 -16.89 10.65 14.97
CA GLU A 109 -16.64 9.23 15.15
C GLU A 109 -16.56 8.51 13.81
N SER A 110 -15.67 7.53 13.70
CA SER A 110 -15.47 6.72 12.50
C SER A 110 -15.31 5.25 12.86
N ASP A 111 -15.88 4.37 12.04
CA ASP A 111 -15.64 2.92 12.13
C ASP A 111 -14.30 2.52 11.48
N MET A 112 -13.65 3.42 10.74
CA MET A 112 -12.36 3.14 10.11
C MET A 112 -11.25 3.21 11.18
N PRO A 113 -10.55 2.10 11.47
CA PRO A 113 -9.48 2.10 12.44
C PRO A 113 -8.26 2.85 11.91
N ALA A 114 -7.40 3.31 12.83
CA ALA A 114 -6.05 3.76 12.49
C ALA A 114 -5.16 2.52 12.25
N PHE A 115 -4.39 2.53 11.16
CA PHE A 115 -3.51 1.41 10.81
C PHE A 115 -2.05 1.59 11.25
N GLY A 116 -1.72 2.69 11.94
CA GLY A 116 -0.40 2.91 12.50
C GLY A 116 -0.03 1.80 13.50
N GLY A 117 1.10 1.14 13.26
CA GLY A 117 1.54 -0.01 14.06
C GLY A 117 0.89 -1.35 13.68
N VAL A 118 -0.11 -1.34 12.79
CA VAL A 118 -0.69 -2.53 12.14
C VAL A 118 -0.06 -2.75 10.78
N LEU A 119 0.04 -1.67 9.99
CA LEU A 119 0.69 -1.65 8.68
C LEU A 119 1.97 -0.80 8.75
N SER A 120 2.99 -1.24 8.02
CA SER A 120 4.15 -0.41 7.72
C SER A 120 3.79 0.73 6.76
N ASP A 121 4.59 1.80 6.78
CA ASP A 121 4.42 2.92 5.86
C ASP A 121 4.47 2.45 4.38
N ALA A 122 5.30 1.45 4.08
CA ALA A 122 5.39 0.87 2.74
C ALA A 122 4.09 0.16 2.32
N GLU A 123 3.43 -0.55 3.24
CA GLU A 123 2.15 -1.21 2.98
C GLU A 123 1.01 -0.19 2.82
N ILE A 124 1.02 0.90 3.59
CA ILE A 124 0.06 2.00 3.41
C ILE A 124 0.26 2.65 2.03
N TRP A 125 1.49 2.92 1.61
CA TRP A 125 1.73 3.43 0.26
C TRP A 125 1.32 2.43 -0.83
N ALA A 126 1.55 1.14 -0.59
CA ALA A 126 1.14 0.10 -1.52
C ALA A 126 -0.38 0.03 -1.68
N VAL A 127 -1.15 0.05 -0.58
CA VAL A 127 -2.62 0.00 -0.65
C VAL A 127 -3.18 1.23 -1.38
N LEU A 128 -2.60 2.41 -1.15
CA LEU A 128 -2.97 3.63 -1.87
C LEU A 128 -2.62 3.55 -3.36
N ALA A 129 -1.48 2.93 -3.73
CA ALA A 129 -1.13 2.68 -5.12
C ALA A 129 -2.15 1.76 -5.82
N PHE A 130 -2.59 0.70 -5.13
CA PHE A 130 -3.64 -0.19 -5.62
C PHE A 130 -4.97 0.56 -5.84
N ILE A 131 -5.45 1.31 -4.84
CA ILE A 131 -6.66 2.13 -4.95
C ILE A 131 -6.55 3.07 -6.15
N LYS A 132 -5.45 3.83 -6.24
CA LYS A 132 -5.19 4.79 -7.31
C LYS A 132 -5.10 4.13 -8.69
N SER A 133 -4.63 2.89 -8.78
CA SER A 133 -4.55 2.15 -10.05
C SER A 133 -5.92 1.88 -10.67
N SER A 134 -6.97 1.77 -9.85
CA SER A 134 -8.35 1.53 -10.29
C SER A 134 -9.01 2.73 -10.97
N TRP A 135 -8.50 3.95 -10.73
CA TRP A 135 -9.12 5.16 -11.22
C TRP A 135 -8.91 5.35 -12.73
N PRO A 136 -9.90 5.93 -13.45
CA PRO A 136 -9.72 6.40 -14.81
C PRO A 136 -8.51 7.33 -14.93
N ALA A 137 -7.83 7.29 -16.08
CA ALA A 137 -6.61 8.07 -16.33
C ALA A 137 -6.78 9.57 -16.04
N GLU A 138 -7.97 10.09 -16.34
CA GLU A 138 -8.36 11.46 -16.03
C GLU A 138 -8.31 11.78 -14.53
N ILE A 139 -8.92 10.93 -13.69
CA ILE A 139 -8.92 11.09 -12.24
C ILE A 139 -7.48 10.98 -11.70
N ARG A 140 -6.70 10.00 -12.17
CA ARG A 140 -5.29 9.86 -11.77
C ARG A 140 -4.47 11.11 -12.06
N ARG A 141 -4.69 11.75 -13.23
CA ARG A 141 -3.99 13.00 -13.60
C ARG A 141 -4.38 14.16 -12.69
N ARG A 142 -5.68 14.34 -12.41
CA ARG A 142 -6.16 15.38 -11.49
C ARG A 142 -5.62 15.19 -10.08
N HIS A 143 -5.65 13.94 -9.59
CA HIS A 143 -5.13 13.58 -8.28
C HIS A 143 -3.62 13.81 -8.16
N ALA A 144 -2.85 13.44 -9.19
CA ALA A 144 -1.41 13.71 -9.22
C ALA A 144 -1.15 15.22 -9.14
N ALA A 145 -1.87 16.03 -9.91
CA ALA A 145 -1.74 17.49 -9.85
C ALA A 145 -2.15 18.07 -8.48
N LEU A 146 -3.18 17.52 -7.83
CA LEU A 146 -3.57 17.89 -6.47
C LEU A 146 -2.45 17.55 -5.47
N SER A 147 -1.92 16.34 -5.54
CA SER A 147 -0.85 15.85 -4.65
C SER A 147 0.43 16.65 -4.81
N GLU A 148 0.81 17.03 -6.04
CA GLU A 148 1.98 17.89 -6.27
C GLU A 148 1.78 19.31 -5.72
N ARG A 149 0.57 19.87 -5.77
CA ARG A 149 0.30 21.19 -5.19
C ARG A 149 0.38 21.18 -3.67
N ALA A 150 -0.03 20.09 -3.03
CA ALA A 150 -0.02 19.95 -1.57
C ALA A 150 1.39 19.81 -0.96
N LYS A 151 2.42 19.57 -1.77
CA LYS A 151 3.83 19.49 -1.31
C LYS A 151 4.51 20.86 -1.13
N LYS A 152 3.88 21.93 -1.62
CA LYS A 152 4.42 23.30 -1.60
C LYS A 152 4.01 24.03 -0.33
#